data_AF-A0A937C2J7-F1
#
_entry.id   AF-A0A937C2J7-F1
#
_cell.length_a   1.000
_cell.length_b   1.000
_cell.length_c   1.000
_cell.angle_alpha   90.00
_cell.angle_beta   90.00
_cell.angle_gamma   90.00
#
_symmetry.space_group_name_H-M   'P 1'
#
loop_
_entity.id
_entity.type
_entity.pdbx_description
1 polymer ?
#
loop_
_entity_poly.entity_id
_entity_poly.type
_entity_poly.pdbx_seq_one_letter_code
_entity_poly.pdbx_strand_id
1 'polypeptide(L)'
;MKKFIFFLSVLFVTTQISAQNVGIGTVVPAAKLDVKSTSSYVGQFNGAAPMYMGIFESDVYRGYWGSYAGAAEDVDFGTGSGNTLGKLHLTIQANPRLTINASGQVGIGTTNPNHLLHINGGDLFVQSSSGLIRLGYEGGNEWQMATTGAGADLRWYTTIDGGSTITPRHYFSQNGNVGIGGFSGPGVPIGRLDVIGAGNTSSTNTFVLRNSVGDTIMRVRDDNRMGFGYNGSSYGRTMNVGGTGINFYTANEAGFGGAIFPTDTSMVLWSNSGANNYLVLQPSWGNTGIGTYSPNAKLHVNGTMLMGGTADRIATGYSLSVHGKIICEEVKVQLYASWPDYVFDEKYNLMPLKDLEASIRQNKHLPNIPSAADITDQKGISLGEMNRKLLEKVEELTLYIIQLKNENNNLDSRLNNLEKKLGNDK
;
A
#
# COMPACT_ATOMS: atom_id res chain seq x y z
N MET A 1 37.64 -20.28 -117.37
CA MET A 1 38.17 -19.01 -116.83
C MET A 1 37.22 -18.48 -115.78
N LYS A 2 37.79 -17.98 -114.67
CA LYS A 2 37.16 -17.51 -113.43
C LYS A 2 36.16 -16.36 -113.63
N LYS A 3 35.00 -16.42 -112.96
CA LYS A 3 34.22 -15.31 -112.33
C LYS A 3 33.33 -15.99 -111.26
N PHE A 4 33.67 -15.95 -109.97
CA PHE A 4 33.24 -15.00 -108.92
C PHE A 4 31.71 -14.81 -108.75
N ILE A 5 31.27 -15.02 -107.49
CA ILE A 5 30.00 -14.65 -106.80
C ILE A 5 28.78 -15.56 -107.03
N PHE A 6 28.22 -16.10 -105.93
CA PHE A 6 26.79 -16.32 -105.61
C PHE A 6 26.71 -17.10 -104.26
N PHE A 7 25.83 -16.90 -103.27
CA PHE A 7 24.78 -15.92 -102.98
C PHE A 7 24.37 -16.09 -101.50
N LEU A 8 23.87 -15.02 -100.90
CA LEU A 8 23.21 -14.96 -99.60
C LEU A 8 21.78 -15.52 -99.72
N SER A 9 21.32 -16.42 -98.85
CA SER A 9 19.91 -16.82 -98.79
C SER A 9 19.35 -16.72 -97.37
N VAL A 10 18.71 -15.58 -97.10
CA VAL A 10 17.50 -15.52 -96.27
C VAL A 10 16.47 -14.83 -97.15
N LEU A 11 15.36 -15.51 -97.51
CA LEU A 11 14.01 -14.90 -97.52
C LEU A 11 12.90 -15.87 -97.97
N PHE A 12 11.78 -15.76 -97.25
CA PHE A 12 10.41 -16.18 -97.58
C PHE A 12 10.11 -17.67 -97.73
N VAL A 13 9.87 -18.32 -96.58
CA VAL A 13 8.90 -19.41 -96.49
C VAL A 13 7.52 -18.78 -96.35
N THR A 14 6.66 -18.95 -97.36
CA THR A 14 5.21 -18.77 -97.22
C THR A 14 4.65 -20.02 -96.54
N THR A 15 4.48 -19.94 -95.22
CA THR A 15 4.23 -21.05 -94.30
C THR A 15 2.75 -21.48 -94.25
N GLN A 16 2.43 -22.66 -94.79
CA GLN A 16 1.64 -23.65 -94.04
C GLN A 16 2.62 -24.76 -93.67
N ILE A 17 3.50 -24.48 -92.69
CA ILE A 17 4.31 -25.52 -92.05
C ILE A 17 3.34 -26.27 -91.13
N SER A 18 2.72 -27.31 -91.65
CA SER A 18 1.88 -28.19 -90.85
C SER A 18 2.74 -29.04 -89.92
N ALA A 19 2.30 -29.16 -88.67
CA ALA A 19 2.70 -30.18 -87.70
C ALA A 19 4.17 -30.32 -87.30
N GLN A 20 5.09 -29.46 -87.73
CA GLN A 20 6.47 -29.55 -87.27
C GLN A 20 6.63 -28.90 -85.90
N ASN A 21 7.26 -29.63 -84.98
CA ASN A 21 7.78 -29.07 -83.74
C ASN A 21 8.93 -28.12 -84.10
N VAL A 22 8.90 -26.89 -83.61
CA VAL A 22 9.94 -25.89 -83.89
C VAL A 22 11.08 -26.10 -82.90
N GLY A 23 12.22 -26.58 -83.40
CA GLY A 23 13.46 -26.74 -82.65
C GLY A 23 14.41 -25.56 -82.86
N ILE A 24 14.83 -24.87 -81.80
CA ILE A 24 15.89 -23.85 -81.86
C ILE A 24 17.09 -24.40 -81.08
N GLY A 25 18.19 -24.73 -81.77
CA GLY A 25 19.39 -25.33 -81.18
C GLY A 25 19.27 -26.83 -80.81
N THR A 26 18.17 -27.48 -81.21
CA THR A 26 18.00 -28.95 -81.26
C THR A 26 17.43 -29.37 -82.61
N VAL A 27 17.88 -30.50 -83.14
CA VAL A 27 17.31 -31.13 -84.34
C VAL A 27 16.26 -32.20 -84.02
N VAL A 28 16.05 -32.49 -82.72
CA VAL A 28 15.02 -33.43 -82.22
C VAL A 28 14.19 -32.73 -81.14
N PRO A 29 13.20 -31.90 -81.51
CA PRO A 29 12.39 -31.13 -80.57
C PRO A 29 11.34 -31.99 -79.85
N ALA A 30 11.35 -32.00 -78.51
CA ALA A 30 10.48 -32.81 -77.66
C ALA A 30 9.04 -32.27 -77.52
N ALA A 31 8.80 -31.00 -77.85
CA ALA A 31 7.49 -30.35 -77.80
C ALA A 31 7.27 -29.46 -79.04
N LYS A 32 6.06 -28.94 -79.22
CA LYS A 32 5.70 -28.09 -80.38
C LYS A 32 6.61 -26.89 -80.57
N LEU A 33 7.14 -26.36 -79.48
CA LEU A 33 8.26 -25.44 -79.45
C LEU A 33 9.28 -26.03 -78.47
N ASP A 34 10.48 -26.33 -78.93
CA ASP A 34 11.59 -26.79 -78.11
C ASP A 34 12.84 -25.96 -78.42
N VAL A 35 13.34 -25.26 -77.42
CA VAL A 35 14.51 -24.39 -77.54
C VAL A 35 15.60 -24.98 -76.67
N LYS A 36 16.61 -25.57 -77.31
CA LYS A 36 17.77 -26.15 -76.66
C LYS A 36 18.97 -25.27 -76.92
N SER A 37 19.51 -24.70 -75.87
CA SER A 37 20.72 -23.90 -75.95
C SER A 37 21.71 -24.35 -74.90
N THR A 38 23.00 -24.22 -75.20
CA THR A 38 24.05 -24.29 -74.18
C THR A 38 24.20 -22.96 -73.45
N SER A 39 23.58 -21.88 -73.96
CA SER A 39 23.46 -20.60 -73.28
C SER A 39 22.50 -20.70 -72.10
N SER A 40 22.81 -19.99 -71.01
CA SER A 40 21.91 -19.81 -69.88
C SER A 40 20.69 -18.92 -70.21
N TYR A 41 20.81 -18.03 -71.20
CA TYR A 41 19.70 -17.25 -71.74
C TYR A 41 19.18 -17.92 -73.02
N VAL A 42 18.10 -18.68 -72.87
CA VAL A 42 17.61 -19.60 -73.90
C VAL A 42 16.63 -18.94 -74.88
N GLY A 43 15.82 -17.98 -74.42
CA GLY A 43 14.85 -17.28 -75.26
C GLY A 43 14.24 -16.07 -74.58
N GLN A 44 13.67 -15.18 -75.40
CA GLN A 44 13.01 -13.95 -74.96
C GLN A 44 11.65 -13.84 -75.64
N PHE A 45 10.60 -13.60 -74.86
CA PHE A 45 9.29 -13.16 -75.35
C PHE A 45 9.18 -11.67 -75.04
N ASN A 46 9.12 -10.84 -76.07
CA ASN A 46 9.11 -9.39 -75.94
C ASN A 46 7.93 -8.82 -76.73
N GLY A 47 7.09 -8.03 -76.06
CA GLY A 47 5.88 -7.44 -76.61
C GLY A 47 5.59 -6.09 -75.94
N ALA A 48 4.63 -5.35 -76.47
CA ALA A 48 4.19 -4.09 -75.86
C ALA A 48 3.52 -4.34 -74.50
N ALA A 49 3.61 -3.38 -73.58
CA ALA A 49 2.94 -3.46 -72.28
C ALA A 49 1.42 -3.21 -72.41
N PRO A 50 0.56 -3.95 -71.68
CA PRO A 50 0.84 -5.17 -70.89
C PRO A 50 1.09 -6.40 -71.80
N MET A 51 2.01 -7.29 -71.42
CA MET A 51 2.33 -8.50 -72.21
C MET A 51 2.08 -9.77 -71.39
N TYR A 52 1.32 -10.72 -71.94
CA TYR A 52 1.06 -11.99 -71.28
C TYR A 52 0.87 -13.15 -72.26
N MET A 53 1.04 -14.35 -71.74
CA MET A 53 0.83 -15.61 -72.44
C MET A 53 -0.27 -16.41 -71.76
N GLY A 54 -1.35 -16.68 -72.52
CA GLY A 54 -2.51 -17.39 -72.02
C GLY A 54 -2.29 -18.89 -71.90
N ILE A 55 -2.85 -19.49 -70.85
CA ILE A 55 -2.94 -20.92 -70.62
C ILE A 55 -4.38 -21.32 -70.90
N PHE A 56 -4.54 -22.11 -71.95
CA PHE A 56 -5.81 -22.69 -72.34
C PHE A 56 -5.74 -24.19 -72.12
N GLU A 57 -6.83 -24.75 -71.61
CA GLU A 57 -7.04 -26.18 -71.57
C GLU A 57 -8.32 -26.45 -72.35
N SER A 58 -8.19 -27.16 -73.48
CA SER A 58 -9.32 -27.44 -74.39
C SER A 58 -10.06 -26.17 -74.82
N ASP A 59 -9.32 -25.17 -75.28
CA ASP A 59 -9.82 -23.84 -75.70
C ASP A 59 -10.54 -23.03 -74.60
N VAL A 60 -10.58 -23.55 -73.36
CA VAL A 60 -11.04 -22.81 -72.21
C VAL A 60 -9.87 -22.09 -71.58
N TYR A 61 -10.00 -20.78 -71.49
CA TYR A 61 -9.03 -19.97 -70.80
C TYR A 61 -9.00 -20.31 -69.30
N ARG A 62 -7.87 -20.82 -68.82
CA ARG A 62 -7.69 -21.20 -67.41
C ARG A 62 -7.02 -20.10 -66.62
N GLY A 63 -6.02 -19.47 -67.24
CA GLY A 63 -5.12 -18.53 -66.60
C GLY A 63 -4.04 -18.06 -67.54
N TYR A 64 -3.02 -17.43 -67.00
CA TYR A 64 -1.94 -16.83 -67.77
C TYR A 64 -0.69 -16.65 -66.93
N TRP A 65 0.39 -16.30 -67.61
CA TRP A 65 1.62 -15.75 -67.03
C TRP A 65 2.08 -14.55 -67.87
N GLY A 66 2.56 -13.50 -67.22
CA GLY A 66 2.90 -12.23 -67.91
C GLY A 66 2.70 -11.02 -66.99
N SER A 67 2.54 -9.82 -67.54
CA SER A 67 2.27 -8.57 -66.81
C SER A 67 0.88 -8.03 -67.19
N TYR A 68 -0.19 -8.72 -66.78
CA TYR A 68 -1.56 -8.41 -67.23
C TYR A 68 -2.32 -7.47 -66.29
N ALA A 69 -2.10 -7.58 -64.98
CA ALA A 69 -2.74 -6.81 -63.93
C ALA A 69 -1.71 -5.96 -63.16
N GLY A 70 -2.12 -4.79 -62.66
CA GLY A 70 -1.19 -3.90 -61.96
C GLY A 70 -0.35 -3.05 -62.92
N ALA A 71 0.91 -2.83 -62.57
CA ALA A 71 1.86 -2.04 -63.36
C ALA A 71 2.50 -2.88 -64.49
N ALA A 72 3.05 -2.22 -65.52
CA ALA A 72 3.66 -2.91 -66.67
C ALA A 72 4.90 -3.74 -66.28
N GLU A 73 5.50 -3.43 -65.13
CA GLU A 73 6.66 -4.06 -64.53
C GLU A 73 6.33 -5.29 -63.66
N ASP A 74 5.06 -5.49 -63.28
CA ASP A 74 4.64 -6.60 -62.43
C ASP A 74 4.71 -7.93 -63.20
N VAL A 75 4.89 -9.04 -62.48
CA VAL A 75 4.80 -10.39 -63.06
C VAL A 75 3.70 -11.16 -62.33
N ASP A 76 2.68 -11.51 -63.10
CA ASP A 76 1.50 -12.19 -62.67
C ASP A 76 1.53 -13.67 -63.03
N PHE A 77 0.97 -14.47 -62.14
CA PHE A 77 0.57 -15.85 -62.40
C PHE A 77 -0.77 -16.11 -61.74
N GLY A 78 -1.80 -16.38 -62.55
CA GLY A 78 -3.14 -16.44 -62.00
C GLY A 78 -4.19 -17.01 -62.93
N THR A 79 -5.39 -17.18 -62.39
CA THR A 79 -6.57 -17.58 -63.15
C THR A 79 -7.11 -16.41 -63.98
N GLY A 80 -7.70 -16.71 -65.13
CA GLY A 80 -8.34 -15.70 -65.97
C GLY A 80 -9.56 -15.08 -65.30
N SER A 81 -9.94 -13.85 -65.69
CA SER A 81 -11.13 -13.16 -65.17
C SER A 81 -12.44 -13.96 -65.32
N GLY A 82 -12.52 -14.84 -66.31
CA GLY A 82 -13.66 -15.74 -66.53
C GLY A 82 -13.70 -16.99 -65.63
N ASN A 83 -12.69 -17.23 -64.79
CA ASN A 83 -12.57 -18.43 -63.97
C ASN A 83 -12.94 -18.14 -62.50
N THR A 84 -14.23 -17.95 -62.23
CA THR A 84 -14.78 -17.46 -60.94
C THR A 84 -14.87 -18.49 -59.82
N LEU A 85 -14.74 -19.78 -60.15
CA LEU A 85 -14.78 -20.88 -59.19
C LEU A 85 -13.42 -21.58 -59.06
N GLY A 86 -12.54 -21.38 -60.04
CA GLY A 86 -11.19 -21.92 -60.03
C GLY A 86 -10.37 -21.37 -58.88
N LYS A 87 -9.33 -22.10 -58.54
CA LYS A 87 -8.39 -21.76 -57.49
C LYS A 87 -6.99 -21.73 -58.08
N LEU A 88 -6.14 -20.88 -57.54
CA LEU A 88 -4.73 -20.94 -57.84
C LEU A 88 -4.06 -21.88 -56.83
N HIS A 89 -3.37 -22.89 -57.34
CA HIS A 89 -2.69 -23.88 -56.52
C HIS A 89 -1.19 -23.90 -56.83
N LEU A 90 -0.38 -23.94 -55.77
CA LEU A 90 0.97 -24.46 -55.84
C LEU A 90 0.93 -25.94 -55.40
N THR A 91 1.08 -26.81 -56.39
CA THR A 91 0.80 -28.25 -56.29
C THR A 91 2.09 -29.06 -56.35
N ILE A 92 2.27 -29.99 -55.41
CA ILE A 92 3.38 -30.95 -55.40
C ILE A 92 2.78 -32.35 -55.43
N GLN A 93 3.25 -33.22 -56.34
CA GLN A 93 2.72 -34.59 -56.52
C GLN A 93 1.19 -34.62 -56.71
N ALA A 94 0.65 -33.70 -57.51
CA ALA A 94 -0.80 -33.54 -57.73
C ALA A 94 -1.63 -33.18 -56.47
N ASN A 95 -1.01 -32.75 -55.37
CA ASN A 95 -1.68 -32.27 -54.16
C ASN A 95 -1.42 -30.76 -53.88
N PRO A 96 -2.44 -29.91 -53.77
CA PRO A 96 -2.28 -28.49 -53.43
C PRO A 96 -1.72 -28.25 -52.01
N ARG A 97 -0.70 -27.39 -51.88
CA ARG A 97 -0.09 -27.03 -50.59
C ARG A 97 -0.35 -25.59 -50.16
N LEU A 98 -0.27 -24.67 -51.12
CA LEU A 98 -0.76 -23.30 -50.98
C LEU A 98 -1.93 -23.14 -51.93
N THR A 99 -3.03 -22.61 -51.39
CA THR A 99 -4.24 -22.31 -52.16
C THR A 99 -4.63 -20.87 -51.95
N ILE A 100 -4.85 -20.17 -53.05
CA ILE A 100 -5.62 -18.92 -53.06
C ILE A 100 -6.97 -19.27 -53.66
N ASN A 101 -8.05 -19.12 -52.87
CA ASN A 101 -9.39 -19.38 -53.36
C ASN A 101 -9.91 -18.19 -54.18
N ALA A 102 -11.06 -18.37 -54.84
CA ALA A 102 -11.68 -17.32 -55.64
C ALA A 102 -12.03 -16.02 -54.87
N SER A 103 -12.02 -16.06 -53.53
CA SER A 103 -12.26 -14.89 -52.67
C SER A 103 -10.98 -14.23 -52.15
N GLY A 104 -9.80 -14.68 -52.58
CA GLY A 104 -8.50 -14.10 -52.22
C GLY A 104 -7.94 -14.53 -50.86
N GLN A 105 -8.56 -15.51 -50.20
CA GLN A 105 -8.07 -16.03 -48.92
C GLN A 105 -6.90 -16.99 -49.14
N VAL A 106 -5.85 -16.84 -48.34
CA VAL A 106 -4.63 -17.65 -48.43
C VAL A 106 -4.70 -18.81 -47.44
N GLY A 107 -4.74 -20.02 -47.98
CA GLY A 107 -4.66 -21.27 -47.24
C GLY A 107 -3.27 -21.89 -47.34
N ILE A 108 -2.60 -22.06 -46.19
CA ILE A 108 -1.38 -22.88 -46.08
C ILE A 108 -1.79 -24.20 -45.41
N GLY A 109 -1.77 -25.30 -46.17
CA GLY A 109 -2.23 -26.63 -45.71
C GLY A 109 -3.72 -26.93 -45.90
N THR A 110 -4.50 -26.01 -46.49
CA THR A 110 -5.93 -26.19 -46.80
C THR A 110 -6.28 -25.66 -48.18
N THR A 111 -7.21 -26.32 -48.87
CA THR A 111 -7.79 -25.83 -50.13
C THR A 111 -9.03 -24.97 -49.91
N ASN A 112 -9.52 -24.87 -48.66
CA ASN A 112 -10.72 -24.14 -48.27
C ASN A 112 -10.44 -23.21 -47.06
N PRO A 113 -9.61 -22.16 -47.22
CA PRO A 113 -9.40 -21.17 -46.17
C PRO A 113 -10.71 -20.39 -45.87
N ASN A 114 -10.85 -19.88 -44.63
CA ASN A 114 -12.03 -19.14 -44.16
C ASN A 114 -11.68 -17.79 -43.47
N HIS A 115 -10.38 -17.45 -43.40
CA HIS A 115 -9.84 -16.17 -42.98
C HIS A 115 -8.83 -15.69 -44.04
N LEU A 116 -8.45 -14.41 -44.01
CA LEU A 116 -7.49 -13.85 -44.97
C LEU A 116 -6.17 -14.66 -45.01
N LEU A 117 -5.67 -15.05 -43.84
CA LEU A 117 -4.59 -16.02 -43.71
C LEU A 117 -5.07 -17.17 -42.80
N HIS A 118 -5.19 -18.38 -43.35
CA HIS A 118 -5.55 -19.59 -42.61
C HIS A 118 -4.45 -20.65 -42.78
N ILE A 119 -3.69 -20.87 -41.70
CA ILE A 119 -2.69 -21.94 -41.58
C ILE A 119 -3.38 -23.14 -40.88
N ASN A 120 -3.63 -24.24 -41.61
CA ASN A 120 -4.35 -25.43 -41.09
C ASN A 120 -3.40 -26.63 -40.98
N GLY A 121 -3.13 -27.08 -39.74
CA GLY A 121 -2.34 -28.29 -39.44
C GLY A 121 -0.88 -28.10 -38.99
N GLY A 122 -0.46 -26.95 -38.41
CA GLY A 122 0.90 -26.69 -37.87
C GLY A 122 1.08 -25.38 -37.06
N ASP A 123 2.28 -25.10 -36.53
CA ASP A 123 2.63 -23.88 -35.75
C ASP A 123 2.96 -22.67 -36.64
N LEU A 124 2.62 -21.45 -36.19
CA LEU A 124 3.22 -20.23 -36.72
C LEU A 124 4.53 -19.94 -35.97
N PHE A 125 5.62 -20.53 -36.45
CA PHE A 125 6.94 -20.06 -36.05
C PHE A 125 7.21 -18.73 -36.77
N VAL A 126 6.86 -17.62 -36.11
CA VAL A 126 7.33 -16.31 -36.56
C VAL A 126 8.80 -16.19 -36.18
N GLN A 127 9.64 -16.88 -36.95
CA GLN A 127 11.05 -16.55 -37.02
C GLN A 127 11.19 -15.34 -37.91
N SER A 128 10.75 -14.23 -37.35
CA SER A 128 11.24 -13.00 -37.89
C SER A 128 12.70 -12.89 -37.47
N SER A 129 13.57 -12.49 -38.39
CA SER A 129 14.86 -11.89 -38.01
C SER A 129 14.66 -10.73 -37.04
N SER A 130 13.46 -10.15 -36.98
CA SER A 130 13.03 -9.14 -36.00
C SER A 130 12.41 -9.68 -34.70
N GLY A 131 12.05 -10.95 -34.58
CA GLY A 131 11.49 -11.57 -33.35
C GLY A 131 10.06 -11.16 -32.94
N LEU A 132 9.27 -10.54 -33.83
CA LEU A 132 7.98 -9.91 -33.49
C LEU A 132 6.75 -10.65 -34.02
N ILE A 133 5.65 -10.55 -33.27
CA ILE A 133 4.27 -10.71 -33.72
C ILE A 133 3.58 -9.36 -33.54
N ARG A 134 2.88 -8.84 -34.56
CA ARG A 134 2.13 -7.56 -34.53
C ARG A 134 0.66 -7.77 -34.87
N LEU A 135 -0.24 -7.10 -34.15
CA LEU A 135 -1.70 -7.29 -34.22
C LEU A 135 -2.42 -5.94 -34.19
N GLY A 136 -2.81 -5.38 -35.32
CA GLY A 136 -3.64 -4.18 -35.33
C GLY A 136 -3.88 -3.58 -36.70
N TYR A 137 -4.23 -2.30 -36.74
CA TYR A 137 -4.54 -1.61 -38.00
C TYR A 137 -3.26 -1.08 -38.65
N GLU A 138 -3.10 -1.33 -39.95
CA GLU A 138 -1.98 -0.81 -40.73
C GLU A 138 -2.06 0.73 -40.77
N GLY A 139 -1.08 1.39 -40.17
CA GLY A 139 -1.13 2.83 -39.92
C GLY A 139 -1.96 3.25 -38.69
N GLY A 140 -2.35 2.32 -37.80
CA GLY A 140 -3.13 2.56 -36.56
C GLY A 140 -2.68 1.71 -35.35
N ASN A 141 -3.61 1.37 -34.44
CA ASN A 141 -3.28 0.74 -33.15
C ASN A 141 -2.95 -0.75 -33.28
N GLU A 142 -1.83 -1.20 -32.72
CA GLU A 142 -1.41 -2.60 -32.71
C GLU A 142 -0.93 -3.12 -31.34
N TRP A 143 -1.16 -4.42 -31.07
CA TRP A 143 -0.63 -5.21 -29.96
C TRP A 143 0.50 -6.12 -30.45
N GLN A 144 1.60 -6.22 -29.72
CA GLN A 144 2.77 -6.98 -30.17
C GLN A 144 3.31 -7.95 -29.11
N MET A 145 3.75 -9.14 -29.52
CA MET A 145 4.31 -10.18 -28.64
C MET A 145 5.58 -10.79 -29.24
N ALA A 146 6.61 -10.98 -28.43
CA ALA A 146 7.96 -11.34 -28.89
C ALA A 146 8.72 -12.12 -27.81
N THR A 147 9.51 -13.09 -28.24
CA THR A 147 10.49 -13.77 -27.40
C THR A 147 11.74 -14.03 -28.22
N THR A 148 12.89 -14.10 -27.56
CA THR A 148 14.19 -14.38 -28.20
C THR A 148 15.06 -15.20 -27.25
N GLY A 149 15.75 -16.22 -27.77
CA GLY A 149 16.64 -17.12 -26.99
C GLY A 149 15.95 -18.16 -26.07
N ALA A 150 15.83 -19.41 -26.54
CA ALA A 150 15.64 -20.68 -25.79
C ALA A 150 14.44 -20.92 -24.83
N GLY A 151 13.38 -20.11 -24.84
CA GLY A 151 12.28 -20.21 -23.86
C GLY A 151 12.44 -19.12 -22.82
N ALA A 152 12.15 -17.90 -23.23
CA ALA A 152 12.33 -16.73 -22.41
C ALA A 152 11.05 -16.46 -21.63
N ASP A 153 11.18 -16.06 -20.37
CA ASP A 153 10.12 -15.34 -19.69
C ASP A 153 9.57 -14.24 -20.63
N LEU A 154 8.25 -14.08 -20.70
CA LEU A 154 7.66 -12.96 -21.42
C LEU A 154 7.92 -11.72 -20.57
N ARG A 155 9.06 -11.11 -20.82
CA ARG A 155 9.50 -9.93 -20.11
C ARG A 155 9.20 -8.74 -20.97
N TRP A 156 8.40 -7.84 -20.44
CA TRP A 156 8.36 -6.48 -20.95
C TRP A 156 9.46 -5.71 -20.24
N TYR A 157 10.53 -5.51 -20.98
CA TYR A 157 11.65 -4.68 -20.58
C TYR A 157 11.35 -3.22 -20.89
N THR A 158 11.84 -2.31 -20.03
CA THR A 158 11.89 -0.89 -20.34
C THR A 158 13.24 -0.28 -19.94
N THR A 159 13.57 0.84 -20.56
CA THR A 159 14.65 1.74 -20.17
C THR A 159 14.01 2.99 -19.55
N ILE A 160 14.56 3.50 -18.45
CA ILE A 160 14.11 4.79 -17.89
C ILE A 160 14.44 5.91 -18.89
N ASP A 161 13.60 6.93 -18.98
CA ASP A 161 13.84 8.11 -19.81
C ASP A 161 15.21 8.76 -19.52
N GLY A 162 16.00 9.04 -20.56
CA GLY A 162 17.39 9.51 -20.46
C GLY A 162 18.44 8.46 -20.05
N GLY A 163 18.06 7.20 -19.83
CA GLY A 163 18.95 6.11 -19.41
C GLY A 163 19.40 5.18 -20.55
N SER A 164 20.39 4.33 -20.27
CA SER A 164 20.91 3.32 -21.21
C SER A 164 20.71 1.86 -20.76
N THR A 165 20.15 1.65 -19.55
CA THR A 165 20.02 0.31 -18.94
C THR A 165 18.63 -0.26 -19.18
N ILE A 166 18.56 -1.37 -19.92
CA ILE A 166 17.33 -2.14 -20.14
C ILE A 166 17.04 -2.96 -18.87
N THR A 167 15.88 -2.73 -18.27
CA THR A 167 15.45 -3.37 -17.02
C THR A 167 14.11 -4.05 -17.20
N PRO A 168 13.92 -5.31 -16.77
CA PRO A 168 12.61 -5.95 -16.83
C PRO A 168 11.67 -5.20 -15.87
N ARG A 169 10.55 -4.67 -16.40
CA ARG A 169 9.55 -3.96 -15.59
C ARG A 169 8.33 -4.81 -15.32
N HIS A 170 7.95 -5.60 -16.32
CA HIS A 170 6.97 -6.64 -16.14
C HIS A 170 7.61 -7.94 -16.53
N TYR A 171 7.56 -8.87 -15.61
CA TYR A 171 8.21 -10.13 -15.77
C TYR A 171 7.13 -11.19 -15.64
N PHE A 172 6.70 -11.77 -16.76
CA PHE A 172 5.87 -12.97 -16.74
C PHE A 172 6.83 -14.12 -16.75
N SER A 173 7.20 -14.55 -15.55
CA SER A 173 8.15 -15.62 -15.46
C SER A 173 7.52 -16.89 -16.00
N GLN A 174 8.33 -17.72 -16.63
CA GLN A 174 8.01 -19.10 -16.92
C GLN A 174 7.56 -19.88 -15.65
N ASN A 175 7.94 -19.44 -14.44
CA ASN A 175 7.48 -20.05 -13.18
C ASN A 175 6.10 -19.54 -12.70
N GLY A 176 5.45 -18.66 -13.45
CA GLY A 176 4.11 -18.12 -13.16
C GLY A 176 4.10 -16.99 -12.14
N ASN A 177 5.26 -16.42 -11.81
CA ASN A 177 5.33 -15.20 -11.04
C ASN A 177 5.26 -13.98 -11.95
N VAL A 178 4.50 -12.98 -11.52
CA VAL A 178 4.39 -11.69 -12.18
C VAL A 178 5.18 -10.68 -11.37
N GLY A 179 6.30 -10.25 -11.93
CA GLY A 179 7.06 -9.14 -11.38
C GLY A 179 6.57 -7.82 -11.92
N ILE A 180 6.44 -6.81 -11.06
CA ILE A 180 6.17 -5.41 -11.43
C ILE A 180 7.16 -4.50 -10.67
N GLY A 181 8.06 -3.82 -11.36
CA GLY A 181 9.04 -2.93 -10.71
C GLY A 181 10.50 -3.40 -10.84
N GLY A 182 11.45 -2.64 -10.30
CA GLY A 182 12.88 -2.75 -10.62
C GLY A 182 13.56 -4.03 -10.12
N PHE A 183 13.56 -5.10 -10.92
CA PHE A 183 14.41 -6.28 -10.71
C PHE A 183 15.80 -6.00 -11.29
N SER A 184 16.82 -5.78 -10.44
CA SER A 184 18.21 -5.67 -10.88
C SER A 184 18.90 -7.04 -10.81
N GLY A 185 19.34 -7.57 -11.96
CA GLY A 185 19.99 -8.88 -12.08
C GLY A 185 19.05 -10.03 -12.50
N PRO A 186 19.52 -11.31 -12.49
CA PRO A 186 18.72 -12.49 -12.86
C PRO A 186 17.65 -12.87 -11.80
N GLY A 187 17.28 -11.93 -10.94
CA GLY A 187 16.26 -12.13 -9.91
C GLY A 187 14.90 -12.36 -10.57
N VAL A 188 14.44 -13.61 -10.54
CA VAL A 188 13.05 -13.95 -10.83
C VAL A 188 12.17 -13.36 -9.72
N PRO A 189 10.97 -12.84 -10.07
CA PRO A 189 9.99 -12.42 -9.08
C PRO A 189 9.86 -13.49 -7.99
N ILE A 190 9.97 -13.12 -6.72
CA ILE A 190 10.09 -14.11 -5.62
C ILE A 190 8.73 -14.56 -5.07
N GLY A 191 7.64 -13.93 -5.51
CA GLY A 191 6.27 -14.28 -5.18
C GLY A 191 5.36 -14.16 -6.39
N ARG A 192 4.11 -14.63 -6.27
CA ARG A 192 3.13 -14.63 -7.37
C ARG A 192 2.90 -13.25 -7.98
N LEU A 193 2.86 -12.24 -7.13
CA LEU A 193 2.89 -10.83 -7.50
C LEU A 193 3.96 -10.17 -6.65
N ASP A 194 5.08 -9.86 -7.30
CA ASP A 194 6.22 -9.22 -6.65
C ASP A 194 6.29 -7.77 -7.15
N VAL A 195 6.01 -6.80 -6.27
CA VAL A 195 5.97 -5.38 -6.61
C VAL A 195 7.07 -4.64 -5.88
N ILE A 196 8.03 -4.11 -6.62
CA ILE A 196 9.18 -3.37 -6.07
C ILE A 196 9.05 -1.89 -6.42
N GLY A 197 9.06 -1.03 -5.39
CA GLY A 197 8.98 0.42 -5.53
C GLY A 197 10.27 1.06 -6.05
N ALA A 198 10.23 2.37 -6.29
CA ALA A 198 11.30 3.09 -6.99
C ALA A 198 12.21 3.91 -6.07
N GLY A 199 11.80 4.18 -4.83
CA GLY A 199 12.55 4.96 -3.85
C GLY A 199 12.81 4.21 -2.55
N ASN A 200 13.19 4.98 -1.54
CA ASN A 200 13.36 4.54 -0.15
C ASN A 200 12.86 5.60 0.85
N THR A 201 12.14 6.61 0.36
CA THR A 201 11.68 7.76 1.14
C THR A 201 10.16 7.84 1.16
N SER A 202 9.64 8.77 1.97
CA SER A 202 8.24 9.07 2.14
C SER A 202 7.55 9.69 0.90
N SER A 203 8.34 10.09 -0.09
CA SER A 203 7.89 10.83 -1.28
C SER A 203 7.31 9.93 -2.38
N THR A 204 7.60 8.63 -2.35
CA THR A 204 7.26 7.68 -3.42
C THR A 204 6.48 6.47 -2.90
N ASN A 205 5.88 5.71 -3.82
CA ASN A 205 5.05 4.53 -3.52
C ASN A 205 5.47 3.31 -4.32
N THR A 206 5.40 2.17 -3.65
CA THR A 206 5.49 0.85 -4.26
C THR A 206 4.16 0.42 -4.87
N PHE A 207 3.03 0.66 -4.18
CA PHE A 207 1.71 0.19 -4.62
C PHE A 207 0.60 1.15 -4.22
N VAL A 208 -0.36 1.40 -5.11
CA VAL A 208 -1.51 2.27 -4.86
C VAL A 208 -2.78 1.67 -5.44
N LEU A 209 -3.82 1.51 -4.61
CA LEU A 209 -5.18 1.22 -5.05
C LEU A 209 -6.03 2.47 -4.95
N ARG A 210 -6.79 2.78 -5.99
CA ARG A 210 -7.68 3.95 -6.04
C ARG A 210 -9.09 3.56 -6.46
N ASN A 211 -10.09 4.34 -6.07
CA ASN A 211 -11.45 4.22 -6.59
C ASN A 211 -11.61 4.95 -7.95
N SER A 212 -12.76 4.82 -8.59
CA SER A 212 -13.05 5.42 -9.90
C SER A 212 -13.10 6.97 -9.89
N VAL A 213 -13.20 7.60 -8.72
CA VAL A 213 -13.17 9.07 -8.58
C VAL A 213 -11.77 9.61 -8.23
N GLY A 214 -10.77 8.73 -8.14
CA GLY A 214 -9.36 9.09 -7.98
C GLY A 214 -8.82 9.03 -6.55
N ASP A 215 -9.65 8.68 -5.57
CA ASP A 215 -9.22 8.61 -4.17
C ASP A 215 -8.39 7.37 -3.90
N THR A 216 -7.36 7.52 -3.07
CA THR A 216 -6.53 6.39 -2.63
C THR A 216 -7.26 5.57 -1.57
N ILE A 217 -7.34 4.26 -1.78
CA ILE A 217 -7.89 3.24 -0.86
C ILE A 217 -6.75 2.56 -0.08
N MET A 218 -5.65 2.24 -0.74
CA MET A 218 -4.46 1.63 -0.14
C MET A 218 -3.22 2.23 -0.77
N ARG A 219 -2.20 2.45 0.04
CA ARG A 219 -0.92 3.01 -0.41
C ARG A 219 0.23 2.37 0.36
N VAL A 220 1.11 1.67 -0.34
CA VAL A 220 2.40 1.21 0.19
C VAL A 220 3.46 2.20 -0.27
N ARG A 221 4.13 2.84 0.69
CA ARG A 221 5.24 3.77 0.47
C ARG A 221 6.58 3.06 0.55
N ASP A 222 7.56 3.68 -0.08
CA ASP A 222 8.91 3.14 -0.17
C ASP A 222 9.71 3.28 1.14
N ASP A 223 9.27 4.13 2.08
CA ASP A 223 9.84 4.18 3.44
C ASP A 223 9.24 3.14 4.39
N ASN A 224 8.81 2.00 3.85
CA ASN A 224 8.22 0.87 4.58
C ASN A 224 6.93 1.21 5.36
N ARG A 225 6.18 2.23 4.89
CA ARG A 225 4.89 2.60 5.49
C ARG A 225 3.74 2.25 4.56
N MET A 226 2.69 1.66 5.12
CA MET A 226 1.51 1.23 4.39
C MET A 226 0.26 1.86 4.99
N GLY A 227 -0.48 2.62 4.18
CA GLY A 227 -1.73 3.27 4.54
C GLY A 227 -2.94 2.52 3.98
N PHE A 228 -3.99 2.38 4.78
CA PHE A 228 -5.34 1.98 4.33
C PHE A 228 -6.36 3.06 4.63
N GLY A 229 -7.17 3.43 3.63
CA GLY A 229 -8.24 4.42 3.70
C GLY A 229 -8.00 5.66 2.83
N TYR A 230 -9.09 6.42 2.63
CA TYR A 230 -9.16 7.64 1.79
C TYR A 230 -7.97 8.57 2.05
N ASN A 231 -7.33 9.12 1.02
CA ASN A 231 -6.26 10.12 1.12
C ASN A 231 -6.51 11.26 0.12
N GLY A 232 -7.68 11.91 0.22
CA GLY A 232 -7.88 13.25 -0.31
C GLY A 232 -7.38 14.26 0.72
N SER A 233 -6.81 15.38 0.26
CA SER A 233 -6.06 16.40 1.00
C SER A 233 -6.80 17.11 2.16
N SER A 234 -7.93 16.58 2.62
CA SER A 234 -8.68 17.16 3.74
C SER A 234 -9.42 16.14 4.63
N TYR A 235 -9.59 14.85 4.26
CA TYR A 235 -10.50 13.95 5.02
C TYR A 235 -10.07 12.47 5.14
N GLY A 236 -8.78 12.15 5.04
CA GLY A 236 -8.32 10.76 5.11
C GLY A 236 -8.23 10.11 6.49
N ARG A 237 -9.08 9.11 6.76
CA ARG A 237 -8.84 8.12 7.84
C ARG A 237 -7.78 7.14 7.34
N THR A 238 -6.56 7.19 7.86
CA THR A 238 -5.49 6.27 7.44
C THR A 238 -5.01 5.42 8.60
N MET A 239 -5.09 4.10 8.44
CA MET A 239 -4.29 3.17 9.25
C MET A 239 -2.91 3.08 8.58
N ASN A 240 -1.90 3.65 9.20
CA ASN A 240 -0.50 3.56 8.76
C ASN A 240 0.21 2.45 9.54
N VAL A 241 0.55 1.36 8.85
CA VAL A 241 1.31 0.22 9.35
C VAL A 241 2.73 0.33 8.81
N GLY A 242 3.74 0.47 9.67
CA GLY A 242 5.14 0.56 9.24
C GLY A 242 6.07 1.22 10.27
N GLY A 243 7.36 0.84 10.27
CA GLY A 243 8.30 1.21 11.32
C GLY A 243 8.04 0.44 12.63
N THR A 244 7.99 1.14 13.77
CA THR A 244 7.76 0.56 15.10
C THR A 244 6.27 0.47 15.50
N GLY A 245 5.30 0.48 14.55
CA GLY A 245 3.88 0.29 14.93
C GLY A 245 2.76 0.55 13.92
N ILE A 246 1.54 0.60 14.47
CA ILE A 246 0.27 0.87 13.77
C ILE A 246 -0.29 2.21 14.26
N ASN A 247 -0.40 3.18 13.36
CA ASN A 247 -0.92 4.52 13.64
C ASN A 247 -2.30 4.68 13.00
N PHE A 248 -3.29 5.15 13.76
CA PHE A 248 -4.60 5.53 13.24
C PHE A 248 -4.71 7.06 13.24
N TYR A 249 -4.70 7.68 12.05
CA TYR A 249 -4.87 9.11 11.88
C TYR A 249 -6.33 9.45 11.51
N THR A 250 -6.91 10.46 12.17
CA THR A 250 -8.14 11.12 11.73
C THR A 250 -7.80 12.49 11.16
N ALA A 251 -8.46 12.86 10.05
CA ALA A 251 -8.04 13.97 9.19
C ALA A 251 -8.32 15.40 9.70
N ASN A 252 -8.85 15.53 10.92
CA ASN A 252 -9.06 16.84 11.53
C ASN A 252 -8.57 16.79 12.98
N GLU A 253 -8.03 17.92 13.41
CA GLU A 253 -7.57 18.24 14.76
C GLU A 253 -6.14 17.81 15.12
N ALA A 254 -5.42 18.78 15.69
CA ALA A 254 -4.39 18.57 16.69
C ALA A 254 -4.93 17.79 17.91
N GLY A 255 -5.52 16.60 17.72
CA GLY A 255 -6.56 16.10 18.62
C GLY A 255 -6.72 14.59 18.76
N PHE A 256 -6.44 13.75 17.76
CA PHE A 256 -6.54 12.28 17.99
C PHE A 256 -5.66 11.46 17.05
N GLY A 257 -4.64 10.80 17.60
CA GLY A 257 -3.74 9.90 16.89
C GLY A 257 -3.42 8.70 17.77
N GLY A 258 -4.30 7.69 17.77
CA GLY A 258 -4.04 6.43 18.46
C GLY A 258 -2.91 5.70 17.74
N ALA A 259 -1.70 5.73 18.30
CA ALA A 259 -0.52 5.10 17.74
C ALA A 259 -0.09 3.91 18.61
N ILE A 260 -0.44 2.69 18.21
CA ILE A 260 0.09 1.48 18.83
C ILE A 260 1.55 1.36 18.40
N PHE A 261 2.48 1.89 19.19
CA PHE A 261 3.91 1.67 19.03
C PHE A 261 4.33 0.42 19.79
N PRO A 262 4.52 -0.76 19.21
CA PRO A 262 5.53 -1.70 19.70
C PRO A 262 6.91 -1.05 19.50
N THR A 263 7.26 -0.08 20.35
CA THR A 263 8.61 -0.18 20.92
C THR A 263 8.59 -1.45 21.76
N ASP A 264 9.73 -2.11 21.97
CA ASP A 264 9.81 -3.40 22.66
C ASP A 264 9.23 -3.39 24.11
N THR A 265 8.63 -2.28 24.58
CA THR A 265 8.26 -2.03 25.97
C THR A 265 6.92 -1.32 26.25
N SER A 266 6.13 -0.78 25.29
CA SER A 266 4.86 -0.04 25.62
C SER A 266 3.86 0.23 24.48
N MET A 267 2.59 -0.15 24.62
CA MET A 267 1.49 0.40 23.78
C MET A 267 1.09 1.80 24.30
N VAL A 268 0.91 2.77 23.39
CA VAL A 268 0.54 4.14 23.76
C VAL A 268 -0.73 4.55 23.02
N LEU A 269 -1.67 5.20 23.69
CA LEU A 269 -2.76 5.94 23.06
C LEU A 269 -2.53 7.41 23.38
N TRP A 270 -2.47 8.26 22.36
CA TRP A 270 -2.17 9.69 22.52
C TRP A 270 -3.03 10.57 21.62
N SER A 271 -3.23 11.81 22.04
CA SER A 271 -3.83 12.91 21.30
C SER A 271 -2.78 14.00 21.11
N ASN A 272 -2.48 14.41 19.86
CA ASN A 272 -1.56 15.51 19.54
C ASN A 272 -2.17 16.90 19.84
N SER A 273 -2.91 17.01 20.94
CA SER A 273 -3.14 18.26 21.63
C SER A 273 -1.94 18.46 22.55
N GLY A 274 -1.35 19.65 22.63
CA GLY A 274 -0.15 19.95 23.43
C GLY A 274 -0.28 19.71 24.95
N ALA A 275 -1.29 18.96 25.39
CA ALA A 275 -1.66 18.62 26.76
C ALA A 275 -1.22 17.21 27.21
N ASN A 276 -0.37 16.49 26.46
CA ASN A 276 0.24 15.23 26.93
C ASN A 276 -0.79 14.18 27.44
N ASN A 277 -1.90 14.01 26.71
CA ASN A 277 -2.96 13.05 27.05
C ASN A 277 -2.56 11.62 26.69
N TYR A 278 -1.71 11.01 27.51
CA TYR A 278 -1.19 9.66 27.31
C TYR A 278 -1.98 8.63 28.09
N LEU A 279 -2.36 7.53 27.44
CA LEU A 279 -2.53 6.24 28.09
C LEU A 279 -1.41 5.32 27.62
N VAL A 280 -0.55 4.89 28.53
CA VAL A 280 0.58 4.00 28.25
C VAL A 280 0.34 2.66 28.94
N LEU A 281 0.44 1.56 28.19
CA LEU A 281 0.41 0.20 28.70
C LEU A 281 1.77 -0.44 28.45
N GLN A 282 2.56 -0.64 29.49
CA GLN A 282 3.90 -1.25 29.39
C GLN A 282 3.82 -2.78 29.53
N PRO A 283 3.97 -3.59 28.45
CA PRO A 283 3.96 -5.05 28.52
C PRO A 283 5.09 -5.63 29.39
N SER A 284 6.28 -5.02 29.43
CA SER A 284 7.45 -5.60 30.12
C SER A 284 7.31 -5.63 31.65
N TRP A 285 6.47 -4.77 32.24
CA TRP A 285 6.26 -4.70 33.69
C TRP A 285 4.78 -4.63 34.11
N GLY A 286 3.84 -4.56 33.17
CA GLY A 286 2.40 -4.48 33.43
C GLY A 286 1.97 -3.17 34.10
N ASN A 287 2.65 -2.07 33.81
CA ASN A 287 2.32 -0.75 34.33
C ASN A 287 1.42 0.01 33.36
N THR A 288 0.49 0.78 33.91
CA THR A 288 -0.42 1.67 33.19
C THR A 288 -0.13 3.12 33.59
N GLY A 289 0.27 3.95 32.64
CA GLY A 289 0.46 5.39 32.83
C GLY A 289 -0.71 6.17 32.26
N ILE A 290 -1.25 7.14 33.00
CA ILE A 290 -2.23 8.13 32.52
C ILE A 290 -1.60 9.52 32.69
N GLY A 291 -1.38 10.27 31.61
CA GLY A 291 -0.67 11.56 31.64
C GLY A 291 0.84 11.46 31.87
N THR A 292 1.42 10.25 31.80
CA THR A 292 2.86 10.00 31.99
C THR A 292 3.37 8.86 31.10
N TYR A 293 4.58 9.02 30.56
CA TYR A 293 5.26 8.01 29.73
C TYR A 293 6.09 7.00 30.52
N SER A 294 6.46 7.35 31.76
CA SER A 294 7.32 6.53 32.61
C SER A 294 6.60 6.21 33.91
N PRO A 295 5.54 5.36 33.89
CA PRO A 295 4.85 4.96 35.10
C PRO A 295 5.82 4.20 36.02
N ASN A 296 5.94 4.66 37.27
CA ASN A 296 6.77 4.04 38.31
C ASN A 296 5.97 3.14 39.26
N ALA A 297 4.69 2.91 38.94
CA ALA A 297 3.76 2.05 39.65
C ALA A 297 2.82 1.35 38.65
N LYS A 298 2.11 0.32 39.11
CA LYS A 298 1.14 -0.43 38.28
C LYS A 298 0.09 0.48 37.65
N LEU A 299 -0.35 1.50 38.38
CA LEU A 299 -1.13 2.62 37.87
C LEU A 299 -0.45 3.91 38.32
N HIS A 300 0.05 4.70 37.39
CA HIS A 300 0.60 6.04 37.65
C HIS A 300 -0.25 7.06 36.89
N VAL A 301 -1.01 7.87 37.63
CA VAL A 301 -1.76 9.00 37.08
C VAL A 301 -0.98 10.28 37.38
N ASN A 302 -0.46 10.93 36.33
CA ASN A 302 0.14 12.25 36.42
C ASN A 302 -0.91 13.29 36.00
N GLY A 303 -1.68 13.74 36.99
CA GLY A 303 -2.86 14.58 36.82
C GLY A 303 -3.87 14.30 37.93
N THR A 304 -5.04 14.90 37.85
CA THR A 304 -6.12 14.61 38.81
C THR A 304 -6.93 13.40 38.37
N MET A 305 -7.14 12.47 39.29
CA MET A 305 -8.06 11.34 39.13
C MET A 305 -9.46 11.73 39.61
N LEU A 306 -10.46 11.61 38.74
CA LEU A 306 -11.89 11.68 39.08
C LEU A 306 -12.45 10.26 39.11
N MET A 307 -12.99 9.82 40.25
CA MET A 307 -13.72 8.57 40.40
C MET A 307 -15.20 8.89 40.64
N GLY A 308 -16.00 8.90 39.56
CA GLY A 308 -17.38 9.38 39.62
C GLY A 308 -18.03 9.55 38.25
N GLY A 309 -19.19 10.20 38.20
CA GLY A 309 -19.93 10.47 36.97
C GLY A 309 -19.44 11.73 36.23
N THR A 310 -19.92 11.93 35.00
CA THR A 310 -19.49 13.01 34.09
C THR A 310 -20.03 14.41 34.42
N ALA A 311 -20.98 14.51 35.37
CA ALA A 311 -21.57 15.79 35.78
C ALA A 311 -20.69 16.57 36.78
N ASP A 312 -19.71 15.91 37.38
CA ASP A 312 -18.93 16.46 38.49
C ASP A 312 -17.61 17.05 38.00
N ARG A 313 -17.30 18.25 38.48
CA ARG A 313 -15.99 18.87 38.26
C ARG A 313 -14.98 18.30 39.24
N ILE A 314 -13.77 18.07 38.74
CA ILE A 314 -12.59 17.85 39.58
C ILE A 314 -12.49 18.99 40.60
N ALA A 315 -12.32 18.66 41.88
CA ALA A 315 -12.04 19.65 42.90
C ALA A 315 -10.69 20.31 42.58
N THR A 316 -10.70 21.61 42.28
CA THR A 316 -9.48 22.36 41.95
C THR A 316 -8.47 22.27 43.09
N GLY A 317 -7.23 21.88 42.77
CA GLY A 317 -6.15 21.75 43.74
C GLY A 317 -6.00 20.37 44.40
N TYR A 318 -6.85 19.39 44.04
CA TYR A 318 -6.79 18.03 44.56
C TYR A 318 -6.31 17.04 43.49
N SER A 319 -5.50 16.05 43.88
CA SER A 319 -5.04 14.98 42.98
C SER A 319 -6.04 13.83 42.83
N LEU A 320 -7.00 13.69 43.76
CA LEU A 320 -8.05 12.67 43.74
C LEU A 320 -9.39 13.28 44.18
N SER A 321 -10.40 13.19 43.32
CA SER A 321 -11.79 13.52 43.61
C SER A 321 -12.65 12.25 43.50
N VAL A 322 -13.39 11.90 44.55
CA VAL A 322 -14.26 10.71 44.57
C VAL A 322 -15.70 11.14 44.83
N HIS A 323 -16.59 10.85 43.88
CA HIS A 323 -18.03 10.97 44.08
C HIS A 323 -18.58 9.65 44.62
N GLY A 324 -18.52 9.49 45.94
CA GLY A 324 -18.91 8.25 46.62
C GLY A 324 -18.17 8.08 47.94
N LYS A 325 -18.19 6.85 48.47
CA LYS A 325 -17.44 6.47 49.68
C LYS A 325 -16.21 5.66 49.29
N ILE A 326 -15.09 5.89 49.98
CA ILE A 326 -13.89 5.06 49.89
C ILE A 326 -13.95 4.04 51.02
N ILE A 327 -13.79 2.75 50.71
CA ILE A 327 -13.54 1.70 51.69
C ILE A 327 -12.06 1.32 51.61
N CYS A 328 -11.39 1.31 52.75
CA CYS A 328 -10.00 0.90 52.90
C CYS A 328 -9.77 0.46 54.35
N GLU A 329 -8.73 -0.33 54.59
CA GLU A 329 -8.39 -0.77 55.95
C GLU A 329 -7.71 0.35 56.75
N GLU A 330 -6.88 1.17 56.10
CA GLU A 330 -6.14 2.26 56.74
C GLU A 330 -5.93 3.43 55.78
N VAL A 331 -5.96 4.66 56.32
CA VAL A 331 -5.49 5.88 55.64
C VAL A 331 -4.39 6.53 56.49
N LYS A 332 -3.14 6.47 56.02
CA LYS A 332 -2.02 7.19 56.63
C LYS A 332 -1.94 8.61 56.08
N VAL A 333 -2.16 9.61 56.94
CA VAL A 333 -2.03 11.03 56.59
C VAL A 333 -0.73 11.60 57.17
N GLN A 334 0.17 12.04 56.31
CA GLN A 334 1.42 12.71 56.71
C GLN A 334 1.32 14.20 56.39
N LEU A 335 1.21 15.03 57.43
CA LEU A 335 1.23 16.48 57.30
C LEU A 335 2.68 16.99 57.30
N TYR A 336 2.91 18.15 56.66
CA TYR A 336 4.16 18.90 56.79
C TYR A 336 4.25 19.70 58.09
N ALA A 337 3.11 20.02 58.71
CA ALA A 337 3.04 20.74 59.97
C ALA A 337 3.52 19.86 61.14
N SER A 338 4.13 20.49 62.15
CA SER A 338 4.50 19.81 63.40
C SER A 338 3.26 19.31 64.13
N TRP A 339 3.39 18.13 64.74
CA TRP A 339 2.40 17.61 65.69
C TRP A 339 2.41 18.46 66.97
N PRO A 340 1.27 18.50 67.70
CA PRO A 340 1.02 19.52 68.72
C PRO A 340 1.81 19.38 70.02
N ASP A 341 2.85 18.54 70.08
CA ASP A 341 3.74 18.35 71.22
C ASP A 341 4.25 19.68 71.84
N TYR A 342 4.28 20.75 71.06
CA TYR A 342 4.56 22.12 71.54
C TYR A 342 3.59 22.62 72.64
N VAL A 343 2.42 22.01 72.78
CA VAL A 343 1.45 22.31 73.86
C VAL A 343 2.08 22.06 75.23
N PHE A 344 3.03 21.14 75.32
CA PHE A 344 3.76 20.83 76.55
C PHE A 344 5.02 21.68 76.78
N ASP A 345 5.34 22.61 75.88
CA ASP A 345 6.44 23.55 76.09
C ASP A 345 6.11 24.49 77.28
N GLU A 346 7.09 24.78 78.13
CA GLU A 346 6.92 25.69 79.29
C GLU A 346 6.43 27.09 78.89
N LYS A 347 6.71 27.50 77.65
CA LYS A 347 6.27 28.79 77.09
C LYS A 347 4.91 28.74 76.41
N TYR A 348 4.28 27.57 76.34
CA TYR A 348 2.96 27.44 75.74
C TYR A 348 1.90 28.18 76.58
N ASN A 349 1.25 29.16 75.97
CA ASN A 349 0.23 29.95 76.64
C ASN A 349 -1.12 29.22 76.64
N LEU A 350 -1.30 28.32 77.62
CA LEU A 350 -2.58 27.64 77.82
C LEU A 350 -3.67 28.64 78.18
N MET A 351 -4.75 28.66 77.41
CA MET A 351 -5.87 29.58 77.62
C MET A 351 -6.50 29.35 79.01
N PRO A 352 -6.72 30.37 79.86
CA PRO A 352 -7.40 30.15 81.13
C PRO A 352 -8.82 29.59 80.94
N LEU A 353 -9.25 28.65 81.81
CA LEU A 353 -10.57 27.99 81.71
C LEU A 353 -11.75 28.97 81.61
N LYS A 354 -11.67 30.12 82.28
CA LYS A 354 -12.68 31.18 82.22
C LYS A 354 -12.80 31.80 80.82
N ASP A 355 -11.66 32.01 80.15
CA ASP A 355 -11.60 32.58 78.81
C ASP A 355 -12.01 31.55 77.76
N LEU A 356 -11.64 30.28 77.98
CA LEU A 356 -12.12 29.15 77.17
C LEU A 356 -13.65 29.03 77.25
N GLU A 357 -14.24 29.11 78.44
CA GLU A 357 -15.70 29.09 78.63
C GLU A 357 -16.37 30.25 77.88
N ALA A 358 -15.82 31.46 77.99
CA ALA A 358 -16.34 32.63 77.28
C ALA A 358 -16.28 32.41 75.76
N SER A 359 -15.15 31.91 75.22
CA SER A 359 -15.00 31.61 73.79
C SER A 359 -16.02 30.56 73.32
N ILE A 360 -16.26 29.49 74.09
CA ILE A 360 -17.26 28.47 73.72
C ILE A 360 -18.68 29.06 73.73
N ARG A 361 -19.02 29.86 74.76
CA ARG A 361 -20.34 30.51 74.86
C ARG A 361 -20.61 31.43 73.68
N GLN A 362 -19.59 32.17 73.24
CA GLN A 362 -19.65 33.11 72.12
C GLN A 362 -19.66 32.41 70.76
N ASN A 363 -18.68 31.54 70.51
CA ASN A 363 -18.41 30.98 69.18
C ASN A 363 -19.15 29.66 68.90
N LYS A 364 -19.69 28.99 69.94
CA LYS A 364 -20.37 27.69 69.84
C LYS A 364 -19.52 26.54 69.30
N HIS A 365 -18.20 26.71 69.28
CA HIS A 365 -17.21 25.68 68.98
C HIS A 365 -15.94 25.92 69.81
N LEU A 366 -15.03 24.95 69.85
CA LEU A 366 -13.75 25.08 70.53
C LEU A 366 -12.82 26.04 69.75
N PRO A 367 -11.94 26.80 70.43
CA PRO A 367 -10.92 27.61 69.78
C PRO A 367 -10.09 26.77 68.79
N ASN A 368 -9.65 27.36 67.68
CA ASN A 368 -8.86 26.72 66.62
C ASN A 368 -9.54 25.55 65.86
N ILE A 369 -10.67 25.01 66.35
CA ILE A 369 -11.51 24.05 65.64
C ILE A 369 -12.48 24.82 64.75
N PRO A 370 -12.61 24.48 63.44
CA PRO A 370 -13.54 25.17 62.55
C PRO A 370 -15.00 24.96 63.00
N SER A 371 -15.85 25.97 62.79
CA SER A 371 -17.28 25.85 63.05
C SER A 371 -17.98 24.98 61.99
N ALA A 372 -19.21 24.53 62.27
CA ALA A 372 -20.01 23.81 61.28
C ALA A 372 -20.29 24.64 60.02
N ALA A 373 -20.42 25.96 60.17
CA ALA A 373 -20.56 26.89 59.04
C ALA A 373 -19.27 26.91 58.20
N ASP A 374 -18.11 27.06 58.86
CA ASP A 374 -16.82 27.07 58.16
C ASP A 374 -16.57 25.78 57.38
N ILE A 375 -16.93 24.62 57.94
CA ILE A 375 -16.79 23.32 57.26
C ILE A 375 -17.69 23.24 56.02
N THR A 376 -18.91 23.77 56.13
CA THR A 376 -19.86 23.80 55.01
C THR A 376 -19.37 24.74 53.91
N ASP A 377 -18.89 25.92 54.28
CA ASP A 377 -18.34 26.92 53.36
C ASP A 377 -17.05 26.44 52.68
N GLN A 378 -16.19 25.73 53.41
CA GLN A 378 -14.97 25.10 52.92
C GLN A 378 -15.23 23.76 52.19
N LYS A 379 -16.48 23.29 52.16
CA LYS A 379 -16.93 22.07 51.49
C LYS A 379 -16.20 20.80 51.95
N GLY A 380 -15.88 20.71 53.24
CA GLY A 380 -15.29 19.52 53.84
C GLY A 380 -14.28 19.81 54.94
N ILE A 381 -13.61 18.74 55.40
CA ILE A 381 -12.54 18.81 56.41
C ILE A 381 -11.27 18.16 55.87
N SER A 382 -10.11 18.75 56.16
CA SER A 382 -8.83 18.11 55.95
C SER A 382 -8.57 17.12 57.09
N LEU A 383 -8.68 15.81 56.80
CA LEU A 383 -8.60 14.75 57.82
C LEU A 383 -7.37 14.87 58.72
N GLY A 384 -6.19 15.11 58.14
CA GLY A 384 -4.96 15.29 58.91
C GLY A 384 -4.99 16.52 59.82
N GLU A 385 -5.29 17.71 59.27
CA GLU A 385 -5.33 18.95 60.06
C GLU A 385 -6.39 18.88 61.17
N MET A 386 -7.54 18.27 60.89
CA MET A 386 -8.56 18.05 61.90
C MET A 386 -8.05 17.12 63.00
N ASN A 387 -7.40 16.00 62.65
CA ASN A 387 -6.83 15.09 63.63
C ASN A 387 -5.71 15.75 64.45
N ARG A 388 -4.87 16.59 63.84
CA ARG A 388 -3.84 17.39 64.52
C ARG A 388 -4.45 18.36 65.51
N LYS A 389 -5.45 19.15 65.10
CA LYS A 389 -6.15 20.08 65.98
C LYS A 389 -6.92 19.37 67.10
N LEU A 390 -7.49 18.20 66.81
CA LEU A 390 -8.12 17.37 67.84
C LEU A 390 -7.07 16.88 68.86
N LEU A 391 -5.90 16.44 68.41
CA LEU A 391 -4.81 16.06 69.30
C LEU A 391 -4.33 17.25 70.14
N GLU A 392 -4.17 18.43 69.54
CA GLU A 392 -3.86 19.68 70.26
C GLU A 392 -4.86 19.93 71.39
N LYS A 393 -6.16 19.71 71.14
CA LYS A 393 -7.18 19.82 72.19
C LYS A 393 -7.15 18.71 73.21
N VAL A 394 -6.80 17.48 72.84
CA VAL A 394 -6.60 16.40 73.80
C VAL A 394 -5.42 16.71 74.73
N GLU A 395 -4.34 17.29 74.21
CA GLU A 395 -3.18 17.70 74.99
C GLU A 395 -3.47 18.90 75.90
N GLU A 396 -4.14 19.94 75.39
CA GLU A 396 -4.63 21.05 76.22
C GLU A 396 -5.58 20.56 77.33
N LEU A 397 -6.53 19.66 76.99
CA LEU A 397 -7.40 19.01 77.97
C LEU A 397 -6.60 18.25 79.02
N THR A 398 -5.51 17.58 78.63
CA THR A 398 -4.61 16.88 79.56
C THR A 398 -3.95 17.87 80.53
N LEU A 399 -3.51 19.04 80.05
CA LEU A 399 -2.97 20.10 80.91
C LEU A 399 -4.03 20.65 81.89
N TYR A 400 -5.26 20.89 81.44
CA TYR A 400 -6.34 21.31 82.34
C TYR A 400 -6.66 20.23 83.39
N ILE A 401 -6.62 18.94 83.03
CA ILE A 401 -6.82 17.84 83.97
C ILE A 401 -5.69 17.79 85.01
N ILE A 402 -4.43 17.95 84.59
CA ILE A 402 -3.28 18.04 85.50
C ILE A 402 -3.45 19.22 86.45
N GLN A 403 -3.86 20.39 85.93
CA GLN A 403 -4.14 21.58 86.73
C GLN A 403 -5.25 21.30 87.75
N LEU A 404 -6.39 20.76 87.33
CA LEU A 404 -7.51 20.41 88.21
C LEU A 404 -7.11 19.39 89.28
N LYS A 405 -6.28 18.39 88.93
CA LYS A 405 -5.79 17.40 89.91
C LYS A 405 -4.85 18.04 90.94
N ASN A 406 -3.98 18.95 90.51
CA ASN A 406 -3.13 19.71 91.41
C ASN A 406 -3.94 20.62 92.34
N GLU A 407 -4.98 21.29 91.80
CA GLU A 407 -5.93 22.08 92.59
C GLU A 407 -6.68 21.20 93.61
N ASN A 408 -7.18 20.02 93.20
CA ASN A 408 -7.83 19.06 94.09
C ASN A 408 -6.89 18.55 95.18
N ASN A 409 -5.65 18.18 94.86
CA ASN A 409 -4.67 17.73 95.86
C ASN A 409 -4.35 18.86 96.86
N ASN A 410 -4.33 20.11 96.40
CA ASN A 410 -4.16 21.28 97.26
C ASN A 410 -5.40 21.49 98.15
N LEU A 411 -6.61 21.33 97.59
CA LEU A 411 -7.85 21.36 98.35
C LEU A 411 -7.89 20.25 99.42
N ASP A 412 -7.53 19.00 99.07
CA ASP A 412 -7.42 17.88 100.01
C ASP A 412 -6.39 18.16 101.10
N SER A 413 -5.24 18.75 100.75
CA SER A 413 -4.22 19.15 101.73
C SER A 413 -4.74 20.25 102.67
N ARG A 414 -5.52 21.21 102.15
CA ARG A 414 -6.18 22.24 102.94
C ARG A 414 -7.27 21.65 103.83
N LEU A 415 -8.06 20.70 103.33
CA LEU A 415 -9.08 19.97 104.09
C LEU A 415 -8.44 19.16 105.21
N ASN A 416 -7.41 18.36 104.94
CA ASN A 416 -6.66 17.62 105.95
C ASN A 416 -6.05 18.55 107.01
N ASN A 417 -5.56 19.72 106.63
CA ASN A 417 -5.07 20.73 107.57
C ASN A 417 -6.19 21.38 108.40
N LEU A 418 -7.37 21.59 107.82
CA LEU A 418 -8.54 22.09 108.54
C LEU A 418 -9.11 21.04 109.50
N GLU A 419 -9.20 19.77 109.08
CA GLU A 419 -9.60 18.64 109.92
C GLU A 419 -8.65 18.45 111.10
N LYS A 420 -7.32 18.58 110.90
CA LYS A 420 -6.35 18.59 112.00
C LYS A 420 -6.56 19.76 112.97
N LYS A 421 -6.95 20.94 112.47
CA LYS A 421 -7.26 22.10 113.33
C LYS A 421 -8.55 21.91 114.12
N LEU A 422 -9.60 21.32 113.52
CA LEU A 422 -10.85 21.00 114.21
C LEU A 422 -10.75 19.80 115.16
N GLY A 423 -9.88 18.83 114.88
CA GLY A 423 -9.66 17.65 115.72
C GLY A 423 -8.85 17.93 117.00
N ASN A 424 -8.17 19.07 117.07
CA ASN A 424 -7.44 19.53 118.26
C ASN A 424 -8.29 20.41 119.21
N ASP A 425 -9.56 20.66 118.86
CA ASP A 425 -10.53 21.42 119.68
C ASP A 425 -11.54 20.50 120.42
N LYS A 426 -11.20 19.22 120.63
CA LYS A 426 -11.84 18.30 121.58
C LYS A 426 -10.84 17.88 122.64
#